data_AF-A0A7Y8M0I0-F1
#
_entry.id   AF-A0A7Y8M0I0-F1
#
_cell.length_a   1.000
_cell.length_b   1.000
_cell.length_c   1.000
_cell.angle_alpha   90.00
_cell.angle_beta   90.00
_cell.angle_gamma   90.00
#
_symmetry.space_group_name_H-M   'P 1'
#
loop_
_entity.id
_entity.type
_entity.pdbx_description
1 polymer ?
#
loop_
_entity_poly.entity_id
_entity_poly.type
_entity_poly.pdbx_seq_one_letter_code
_entity_poly.pdbx_strand_id
1 'polypeptide(L)'
;MSFFNEEYDFDDLPENENLREQIEECKKLVDAGAVYGYLDLFDEVTQSCLDNDLNEDGLYLINALIEIAPYNSEYWIKKGLFLNALGYFNESIECFNKALSLNPGDSDALVDRSIAEENIGLFNQAKESLFHALSNDPNNEDALYSLGILHLRNDEFQEAIKYLNKVLQLNSEYSEAYYELGYCYESLENYPEALNSYEKFLELDPYNPNGWYNRGVILSKMNKYEQAINSYDLAVSIRENFTSAYFNKGNILAELERYPEALESFRKAYELDSSDETTCFNIGNLYEELGDIKNAVRFYSEAIKNNDAYFEAYLARGYCYDSAGKYQLALRDFNKAVTLAQDSAEAWYAKADLEYSLGRLKEAVSSYIHALKISPASYDIWYTLAETYLELGEWLSALEAFDKCIMLRQDDAKAIYEKAKVNFILSRTEDALQCLKKAFELDPSIQDEFTNDYPEIKSSKLFKKLLGEN
;
A
#
# COMPACT_ATOMS: atom_id res chain seq x y z
N MET A 1 40.60 -66.73 7.00
CA MET A 1 39.86 -66.89 8.27
C MET A 1 40.16 -65.67 9.12
N SER A 2 39.08 -65.02 9.61
CA SER A 2 38.99 -63.85 10.50
C SER A 2 39.41 -62.50 9.88
N PHE A 3 38.51 -61.57 9.50
CA PHE A 3 37.47 -60.81 10.25
C PHE A 3 38.02 -59.98 11.40
N PHE A 4 37.93 -58.64 11.23
CA PHE A 4 37.54 -57.53 12.15
C PHE A 4 37.61 -56.25 11.26
N ASN A 5 36.52 -55.84 10.60
CA ASN A 5 35.49 -54.88 11.05
C ASN A 5 36.04 -53.67 11.82
N GLU A 6 36.39 -52.62 11.07
CA GLU A 6 36.21 -51.24 11.53
C GLU A 6 34.95 -50.73 10.81
N GLU A 7 33.83 -50.75 11.51
CA GLU A 7 32.64 -49.98 11.14
C GLU A 7 33.03 -48.51 11.26
N TYR A 8 33.12 -47.84 10.12
CA TYR A 8 33.11 -46.39 10.08
C TYR A 8 31.69 -45.94 10.42
N ASP A 9 31.54 -45.29 11.56
CA ASP A 9 30.31 -44.63 11.99
C ASP A 9 29.99 -43.53 10.97
N PHE A 10 28.88 -43.71 10.24
CA PHE A 10 28.41 -42.83 9.16
C PHE A 10 27.45 -41.74 9.66
N ASP A 11 27.39 -41.48 10.96
CA ASP A 11 26.29 -40.75 11.58
C ASP A 11 26.62 -39.34 12.10
N ASP A 12 27.74 -38.70 11.73
CA ASP A 12 28.03 -37.33 12.23
C ASP A 12 28.95 -36.47 11.33
N LEU A 13 28.62 -36.34 10.04
CA LEU A 13 29.18 -35.29 9.16
C LEU A 13 28.06 -34.63 8.33
N PRO A 14 28.12 -33.32 8.04
CA PRO A 14 27.10 -32.62 7.27
C PRO A 14 26.98 -33.24 5.86
N GLU A 15 25.78 -33.66 5.47
CA GLU A 15 25.42 -34.39 4.23
C GLU A 15 26.08 -33.84 2.94
N ASN A 16 26.40 -32.54 2.91
CA ASN A 16 27.02 -31.86 1.79
C ASN A 16 28.48 -32.26 1.48
N GLU A 17 29.24 -32.80 2.44
CA GLU A 17 30.64 -33.21 2.18
C GLU A 17 30.72 -34.51 1.36
N ASN A 18 29.74 -35.41 1.44
CA ASN A 18 29.71 -36.67 0.67
C ASN A 18 29.27 -36.45 -0.79
N LEU A 19 28.24 -35.62 -1.02
CA LEU A 19 27.68 -35.41 -2.36
C LEU A 19 28.69 -34.78 -3.33
N ARG A 20 29.49 -33.81 -2.88
CA ARG A 20 30.50 -33.18 -3.74
C ARG A 20 31.59 -34.15 -4.20
N GLU A 21 32.02 -35.06 -3.33
CA GLU A 21 33.00 -36.08 -3.68
C GLU A 21 32.42 -37.07 -4.70
N GLN A 22 31.16 -37.48 -4.51
CA GLN A 22 30.43 -38.35 -5.45
C GLN A 22 30.25 -37.68 -6.82
N ILE A 23 29.91 -36.39 -6.88
CA ILE A 23 29.84 -35.63 -8.14
C ILE A 23 31.19 -35.65 -8.87
N GLU A 24 32.29 -35.39 -8.16
CA GLU A 24 33.63 -35.38 -8.75
C GLU A 24 34.08 -36.78 -9.19
N GLU A 25 33.67 -37.84 -8.49
CA GLU A 25 33.87 -39.21 -8.94
C GLU A 25 33.08 -39.50 -10.23
N CYS A 26 31.80 -39.15 -10.27
CA CYS A 26 30.97 -39.28 -11.47
C CYS A 26 31.57 -38.52 -12.66
N LYS A 27 32.05 -37.28 -12.48
CA LYS A 27 32.73 -36.52 -13.55
C LYS A 27 33.96 -37.25 -14.10
N LYS A 28 34.81 -37.82 -13.23
CA LYS A 28 35.96 -38.65 -13.67
C LYS A 28 35.51 -39.88 -14.45
N LEU A 29 34.40 -40.50 -14.06
CA LEU A 29 33.82 -41.65 -14.77
C LEU A 29 33.25 -41.26 -16.15
N VAL A 30 32.68 -40.05 -16.28
CA VAL A 30 32.29 -39.49 -17.59
C VAL A 30 33.53 -39.33 -18.48
N ASP A 31 34.58 -38.67 -17.99
CA ASP A 31 35.84 -38.47 -18.72
C ASP A 31 36.51 -39.80 -19.14
N ALA A 32 36.36 -40.83 -18.31
CA ALA A 32 36.84 -42.18 -18.59
C ALA A 32 35.94 -43.01 -19.53
N GLY A 33 34.77 -42.50 -19.92
CA GLY A 33 33.79 -43.21 -20.76
C GLY A 33 33.15 -44.43 -20.07
N ALA A 34 33.08 -44.42 -18.73
CA ALA A 34 32.68 -45.56 -17.91
C ALA A 34 31.21 -45.52 -17.45
N VAL A 35 30.43 -44.51 -17.85
CA VAL A 35 29.08 -44.22 -17.36
C VAL A 35 28.14 -45.43 -17.37
N TYR A 36 28.15 -46.24 -18.45
CA TYR A 36 27.28 -47.43 -18.57
C TYR A 36 27.47 -48.45 -17.42
N GLY A 37 28.66 -48.53 -16.84
CA GLY A 37 28.96 -49.45 -15.75
C GLY A 37 28.46 -48.99 -14.38
N TYR A 38 28.02 -47.73 -14.26
CA TYR A 38 27.71 -47.06 -13.00
C TYR A 38 26.38 -46.29 -13.06
N LEU A 39 25.41 -46.77 -13.84
CA LEU A 39 24.12 -46.08 -14.03
C LEU A 39 23.40 -45.79 -12.70
N ASP A 40 23.34 -46.77 -11.79
CA ASP A 40 22.67 -46.60 -10.49
C ASP A 40 23.30 -45.47 -9.66
N LEU A 41 24.64 -45.36 -9.66
CA LEU A 41 25.35 -44.27 -8.99
C LEU A 41 25.03 -42.92 -9.63
N PHE A 42 25.00 -42.85 -10.97
CA PHE A 42 24.66 -41.62 -11.67
C PHE A 42 23.22 -41.21 -11.41
N ASP A 43 22.28 -42.15 -11.36
CA ASP A 43 20.87 -41.87 -11.06
C ASP A 43 20.70 -41.33 -9.63
N GLU A 44 21.36 -41.95 -8.65
CA GLU A 44 21.37 -41.49 -7.25
C GLU A 44 21.98 -40.10 -7.12
N VAL A 45 23.20 -39.89 -7.64
CA VAL A 45 23.90 -38.62 -7.54
C VAL A 45 23.17 -37.51 -8.30
N THR A 46 22.58 -37.81 -9.46
CA THR A 46 21.79 -36.82 -10.21
C THR A 46 20.52 -36.45 -9.45
N GLN A 47 19.85 -37.40 -8.80
CA GLN A 47 18.71 -37.09 -7.94
C GLN A 47 19.13 -36.23 -6.75
N SER A 48 20.22 -36.57 -6.07
CA SER A 48 20.75 -35.76 -4.98
C SER A 48 21.16 -34.35 -5.43
N CYS A 49 21.64 -34.19 -6.67
CA CYS A 49 21.88 -32.86 -7.24
C CYS A 49 20.59 -32.06 -7.39
N LEU A 50 19.49 -32.69 -7.79
CA LEU A 50 18.18 -32.05 -7.90
C LEU A 50 17.66 -31.63 -6.51
N ASP A 51 17.74 -32.52 -5.53
CA ASP A 51 17.27 -32.27 -4.16
C ASP A 51 18.08 -31.17 -3.44
N ASN A 52 19.31 -30.90 -3.87
CA ASN A 52 20.23 -29.90 -3.29
C ASN A 52 20.46 -28.68 -4.21
N ASP A 53 19.65 -28.48 -5.25
CA ASP A 53 19.76 -27.36 -6.21
C ASP A 53 21.14 -27.22 -6.89
N LEU A 54 21.89 -28.31 -7.03
CA LEU A 54 23.19 -28.35 -7.72
C LEU A 54 22.97 -28.47 -9.23
N ASN A 55 22.31 -27.45 -9.80
CA ASN A 55 21.73 -27.52 -11.14
C ASN A 55 22.75 -27.67 -12.27
N GLU A 56 23.92 -27.03 -12.18
CA GLU A 56 24.96 -27.14 -13.21
C GLU A 56 25.59 -28.54 -13.23
N ASP A 57 25.91 -29.09 -12.05
CA ASP A 57 26.48 -30.42 -11.90
C ASP A 57 25.48 -31.51 -12.28
N GLY A 58 24.23 -31.39 -11.81
CA GLY A 58 23.14 -32.28 -12.19
C GLY A 58 22.87 -32.28 -13.70
N LEU A 59 22.90 -31.09 -14.33
CA LEU A 59 22.77 -30.97 -15.79
C LEU A 59 23.93 -31.64 -16.54
N TYR A 60 25.16 -31.55 -16.02
CA TYR A 60 26.31 -32.24 -16.61
C TYR A 60 26.12 -33.77 -16.55
N LEU A 61 25.75 -34.30 -15.38
CA LEU A 61 25.58 -35.73 -15.16
C LEU A 61 24.40 -36.33 -15.94
N ILE A 62 23.26 -35.64 -15.99
CA ILE A 62 22.08 -36.12 -16.72
C ILE A 62 22.31 -36.17 -18.23
N ASN A 63 23.14 -35.27 -18.78
CA ASN A 63 23.51 -35.33 -20.19
C ASN A 63 24.30 -36.61 -20.51
N ALA A 64 25.21 -37.02 -19.62
CA ALA A 64 25.95 -38.27 -19.77
C ALA A 64 25.02 -39.51 -19.73
N LEU A 65 24.01 -39.49 -18.84
CA LEU A 65 22.98 -40.54 -18.79
C LEU A 65 22.13 -40.60 -20.07
N ILE A 66 21.73 -39.45 -20.62
CA ILE A 66 20.94 -39.37 -21.87
C ILE A 66 21.72 -39.90 -23.08
N GLU A 67 23.04 -39.69 -23.14
CA GLU A 67 23.87 -40.26 -24.22
C GLU A 67 23.82 -41.79 -24.24
N ILE A 68 23.72 -42.41 -23.06
CA ILE A 68 23.66 -43.87 -22.90
C ILE A 68 22.23 -44.39 -23.11
N ALA A 69 21.22 -43.72 -22.56
CA ALA A 69 19.83 -44.14 -22.57
C ALA A 69 18.88 -43.02 -23.06
N PRO A 70 18.91 -42.66 -24.35
CA PRO A 70 18.17 -41.50 -24.89
C PRO A 70 16.64 -41.69 -24.95
N TYR A 71 16.15 -42.91 -24.69
CA TYR A 71 14.73 -43.26 -24.68
C TYR A 71 14.15 -43.37 -23.26
N ASN A 72 14.92 -43.05 -22.22
CA ASN A 72 14.39 -42.91 -20.86
C ASN A 72 13.71 -41.54 -20.71
N SER A 73 12.38 -41.52 -20.53
CA SER A 73 11.60 -40.29 -20.38
C SER A 73 12.00 -39.51 -19.12
N GLU A 74 12.29 -40.20 -18.02
CA GLU A 74 12.64 -39.58 -16.73
C GLU A 74 13.92 -38.74 -16.84
N TYR A 75 14.89 -39.18 -17.66
CA TYR A 75 16.13 -38.42 -17.85
C TYR A 75 15.88 -37.09 -18.57
N TRP A 76 14.95 -37.08 -19.52
CA TRP A 76 14.54 -35.85 -20.19
C TRP A 76 13.75 -34.93 -19.27
N ILE A 77 12.94 -35.46 -18.35
CA ILE A 77 12.27 -34.68 -17.30
C ILE A 77 13.31 -34.03 -16.39
N LYS A 78 14.24 -34.81 -15.81
CA LYS A 78 15.31 -34.29 -14.94
C LYS A 78 16.16 -33.23 -15.62
N LYS A 79 16.52 -33.44 -16.90
CA LYS A 79 17.21 -32.42 -17.70
C LYS A 79 16.37 -31.15 -17.86
N GLY A 80 15.07 -31.29 -18.14
CA GLY A 80 14.13 -30.18 -18.21
C GLY A 80 14.07 -29.38 -16.91
N LEU A 81 14.02 -30.06 -15.76
CA LEU A 81 14.02 -29.45 -14.44
C LEU A 81 15.29 -28.63 -14.17
N PHE A 82 16.49 -29.20 -14.42
CA PHE A 82 17.75 -28.46 -14.26
C PHE A 82 17.82 -27.23 -15.17
N LEU A 83 17.39 -27.36 -16.43
CA LEU A 83 17.35 -26.23 -17.37
C LEU A 83 16.35 -25.15 -16.93
N ASN A 84 15.20 -25.54 -16.38
CA ASN A 84 14.21 -24.61 -15.84
C ASN A 84 14.78 -23.82 -14.65
N ALA A 85 15.44 -24.51 -13.71
CA ALA A 85 16.09 -23.88 -12.56
C ALA A 85 17.22 -22.92 -12.96
N LEU A 86 17.94 -23.20 -14.05
CA LEU A 86 18.97 -22.33 -14.63
C LEU A 86 18.41 -21.18 -15.50
N GLY A 87 17.09 -21.13 -15.73
CA GLY A 87 16.44 -20.10 -16.55
C GLY A 87 16.46 -20.37 -18.07
N TYR A 88 16.89 -21.55 -18.50
CA TYR A 88 16.87 -21.99 -19.90
C TYR A 88 15.50 -22.60 -20.26
N PHE A 89 14.47 -21.77 -20.20
CA PHE A 89 13.07 -22.22 -20.28
C PHE A 89 12.68 -22.85 -21.62
N ASN A 90 13.21 -22.34 -22.74
CA ASN A 90 12.88 -22.90 -24.07
C ASN A 90 13.46 -24.31 -24.22
N GLU A 91 14.72 -24.49 -23.83
CA GLU A 91 15.42 -25.78 -23.84
C GLU A 91 14.79 -26.77 -22.86
N SER A 92 14.30 -26.28 -21.72
CA SER A 92 13.52 -27.05 -20.76
C SER A 92 12.23 -27.59 -21.39
N ILE A 93 11.45 -26.74 -22.08
CA ILE A 93 10.23 -27.15 -22.80
C ILE A 93 10.55 -28.18 -23.90
N GLU A 94 11.66 -28.04 -24.62
CA GLU A 94 12.10 -29.05 -25.58
C GLU A 94 12.36 -30.42 -24.91
N CYS A 95 12.98 -30.41 -23.72
CA CYS A 95 13.21 -31.62 -22.95
C CYS A 95 11.90 -32.27 -22.48
N PHE A 96 10.94 -31.48 -21.97
CA PHE A 96 9.63 -32.02 -21.59
C PHE A 96 8.84 -32.54 -22.78
N ASN A 97 8.87 -31.85 -23.93
CA ASN A 97 8.27 -32.36 -25.17
C ASN A 97 8.90 -33.68 -25.59
N LYS A 98 10.21 -33.83 -25.40
CA LYS A 98 10.90 -35.09 -25.66
C LYS A 98 10.46 -36.19 -24.70
N ALA A 99 10.38 -35.91 -23.40
CA ALA A 99 9.87 -36.84 -22.39
C ALA A 99 8.44 -37.30 -22.72
N LEU A 100 7.54 -36.36 -23.03
CA LEU A 100 6.14 -36.63 -23.36
C LEU A 100 5.97 -37.37 -24.69
N SER A 101 6.92 -37.25 -25.62
CA SER A 101 6.93 -38.08 -26.83
C SER A 101 7.22 -39.56 -26.55
N LEU A 102 7.92 -39.84 -25.44
CA LEU A 102 8.26 -41.19 -24.97
C LEU A 102 7.19 -41.74 -24.03
N ASN A 103 6.65 -40.89 -23.16
CA ASN A 103 5.56 -41.19 -22.23
C ASN A 103 4.46 -40.10 -22.26
N PRO A 104 3.45 -40.19 -23.15
CA PRO A 104 2.42 -39.15 -23.28
C PRO A 104 1.45 -39.02 -22.10
N GLY A 105 1.42 -40.02 -21.22
CA GLY A 105 0.51 -40.07 -20.07
C GLY A 105 1.10 -39.46 -18.79
N ASP A 106 2.32 -38.93 -18.86
CA ASP A 106 3.07 -38.41 -17.71
C ASP A 106 2.50 -37.05 -17.26
N SER A 107 1.72 -37.07 -16.17
CA SER A 107 1.10 -35.86 -15.63
C SER A 107 2.14 -34.89 -15.05
N ASP A 108 3.19 -35.42 -14.43
CA ASP A 108 4.21 -34.60 -13.77
C ASP A 108 5.04 -33.83 -14.82
N ALA A 109 5.42 -34.50 -15.92
CA ALA A 109 6.07 -33.84 -17.04
C ALA A 109 5.21 -32.75 -17.71
N LEU A 110 3.87 -32.90 -17.71
CA LEU A 110 2.95 -31.88 -18.20
C LEU A 110 2.85 -30.68 -17.25
N VAL A 111 2.87 -30.92 -15.94
CA VAL A 111 2.93 -29.86 -14.92
C VAL A 111 4.25 -29.11 -15.02
N ASP A 112 5.39 -29.79 -15.06
CA ASP A 112 6.71 -29.17 -15.18
C ASP A 112 6.84 -28.34 -16.45
N ARG A 113 6.30 -28.85 -17.58
CA ARG A 113 6.25 -28.09 -18.83
C ARG A 113 5.42 -26.82 -18.69
N SER A 114 4.28 -26.89 -18.00
CA SER A 114 3.40 -25.73 -17.80
C SER A 114 4.10 -24.61 -17.00
N ILE A 115 4.94 -24.96 -16.03
CA ILE A 115 5.74 -24.01 -15.25
C ILE A 115 6.77 -23.32 -16.16
N ALA A 116 7.46 -24.08 -17.01
CA ALA A 116 8.41 -23.51 -17.97
C ALA A 116 7.70 -22.61 -19.01
N GLU A 117 6.54 -23.02 -19.52
CA GLU A 117 5.69 -22.23 -20.43
C GLU A 117 5.23 -20.91 -19.78
N GLU A 118 4.88 -20.95 -18.50
CA GLU A 118 4.50 -19.78 -17.73
C GLU A 118 5.65 -18.79 -17.57
N ASN A 119 6.87 -19.27 -17.27
CA ASN A 119 8.06 -18.43 -17.09
C ASN A 119 8.42 -17.61 -18.35
N ILE A 120 7.98 -18.05 -19.53
CA ILE A 120 8.15 -17.32 -20.80
C ILE A 120 6.87 -16.61 -21.29
N GLY A 121 5.82 -16.57 -20.46
CA GLY A 121 4.57 -15.86 -20.73
C GLY A 121 3.61 -16.58 -21.68
N LEU A 122 3.79 -17.89 -21.92
CA LEU A 122 2.90 -18.71 -22.76
C LEU A 122 1.73 -19.27 -21.95
N PHE A 123 0.95 -18.39 -21.29
CA PHE A 123 -0.12 -18.76 -20.36
C PHE A 123 -1.19 -19.70 -20.94
N ASN A 124 -1.53 -19.55 -22.23
CA ASN A 124 -2.49 -20.44 -22.88
C ASN A 124 -1.95 -21.86 -23.04
N GLN A 125 -0.65 -22.00 -23.35
CA GLN A 125 -0.01 -23.31 -23.49
C GLN A 125 0.13 -23.97 -22.12
N ALA A 126 0.53 -23.20 -21.10
CA ALA A 126 0.57 -23.68 -19.71
C ALA A 126 -0.78 -24.23 -19.27
N LYS A 127 -1.87 -23.50 -19.56
CA LYS A 127 -3.24 -23.94 -19.27
C LYS A 127 -3.62 -25.22 -20.01
N GLU A 128 -3.27 -25.34 -21.29
CA GLU A 128 -3.50 -26.56 -22.08
C GLU A 128 -2.73 -27.74 -21.50
N SER A 129 -1.44 -27.57 -21.18
CA SER A 129 -0.59 -28.58 -20.53
C SER A 129 -1.20 -29.08 -19.22
N LEU A 130 -1.69 -28.17 -18.37
CA LEU A 130 -2.34 -28.52 -17.10
C LEU A 130 -3.68 -29.23 -17.28
N PHE A 131 -4.50 -28.84 -18.26
CA PHE A 131 -5.73 -29.59 -18.57
C PHE A 131 -5.45 -30.98 -19.13
N HIS A 132 -4.36 -31.14 -19.88
CA HIS A 132 -3.90 -32.45 -20.31
C HIS A 132 -3.45 -33.29 -19.10
N ALA A 133 -2.71 -32.71 -18.15
CA ALA A 133 -2.32 -33.40 -16.92
C ALA A 133 -3.55 -33.89 -16.14
N LEU A 134 -4.56 -33.02 -15.94
CA LEU A 134 -5.81 -33.38 -15.27
C LEU A 134 -6.70 -34.35 -16.06
N SER A 135 -6.52 -34.45 -17.38
CA SER A 135 -7.21 -35.45 -18.18
C SER A 135 -6.61 -36.85 -17.97
N ASN A 136 -5.30 -36.92 -17.72
CA ASN A 136 -4.58 -38.15 -17.41
C ASN A 136 -4.75 -38.56 -15.94
N ASP A 137 -4.65 -37.60 -15.03
CA ASP A 137 -4.86 -37.76 -13.60
C ASP A 137 -5.74 -36.62 -13.03
N PRO A 138 -7.07 -36.83 -12.92
CA PRO A 138 -8.01 -35.82 -12.45
C PRO A 138 -7.77 -35.32 -11.02
N ASN A 139 -6.99 -36.04 -10.21
CA ASN A 139 -6.70 -35.71 -8.83
C ASN A 139 -5.23 -35.29 -8.63
N ASN A 140 -4.50 -34.97 -9.70
CA ASN A 140 -3.13 -34.46 -9.58
C ASN A 140 -3.16 -33.10 -8.86
N GLU A 141 -2.66 -33.07 -7.63
CA GLU A 141 -2.70 -31.91 -6.73
C GLU A 141 -1.88 -30.74 -7.31
N ASP A 142 -0.70 -31.01 -7.86
CA ASP A 142 0.20 -29.99 -8.41
C ASP A 142 -0.37 -29.34 -9.67
N ALA A 143 -1.06 -30.10 -10.52
CA ALA A 143 -1.77 -29.58 -11.68
C ALA A 143 -2.97 -28.68 -11.28
N LEU A 144 -3.72 -29.09 -10.24
CA LEU A 144 -4.82 -28.27 -9.71
C LEU A 144 -4.29 -26.99 -9.07
N TYR A 145 -3.22 -27.07 -8.27
CA TYR A 145 -2.59 -25.93 -7.63
C TYR A 145 -2.03 -24.96 -8.68
N SER A 146 -1.27 -25.46 -9.66
CA SER A 146 -0.70 -24.67 -10.76
C SER A 146 -1.77 -23.97 -11.59
N LEU A 147 -2.92 -24.62 -11.84
CA LEU A 147 -4.08 -23.94 -12.46
C LEU A 147 -4.63 -22.82 -11.58
N GLY A 148 -4.74 -23.06 -10.28
CA GLY A 148 -5.12 -22.03 -9.30
C GLY A 148 -4.22 -20.80 -9.39
N ILE A 149 -2.90 -20.99 -9.38
CA ILE A 149 -1.90 -19.92 -9.50
C ILE A 149 -2.00 -19.21 -10.86
N LEU A 150 -2.16 -19.95 -11.94
CA LEU A 150 -2.29 -19.37 -13.28
C LEU A 150 -3.55 -18.48 -13.40
N HIS A 151 -4.66 -18.90 -12.79
CA HIS A 151 -5.87 -18.10 -12.72
C HIS A 151 -5.68 -16.85 -11.83
N LEU A 152 -4.98 -16.99 -10.70
CA LEU A 152 -4.65 -15.88 -9.81
C LEU A 152 -3.81 -14.81 -10.51
N ARG A 153 -2.78 -15.20 -11.25
CA ARG A 153 -1.93 -14.26 -12.02
C ARG A 153 -2.66 -13.54 -13.16
N ASN A 154 -3.78 -14.09 -13.62
CA ASN A 154 -4.66 -13.46 -14.61
C ASN A 154 -5.81 -12.65 -13.97
N ASP A 155 -5.75 -12.40 -12.65
CA ASP A 155 -6.81 -11.76 -11.87
C ASP A 155 -8.19 -12.48 -11.92
N GLU A 156 -8.19 -13.77 -12.28
CA GLU A 156 -9.39 -14.61 -12.36
C GLU A 156 -9.68 -15.28 -11.00
N PHE A 157 -9.82 -14.47 -9.95
CA PHE A 157 -9.85 -14.92 -8.54
C PHE A 157 -10.92 -16.00 -8.24
N GLN A 158 -12.10 -15.92 -8.86
CA GLN A 158 -13.17 -16.91 -8.65
C GLN A 158 -12.80 -18.30 -9.19
N GLU A 159 -12.14 -18.39 -10.35
CA GLU A 159 -11.67 -19.67 -10.86
C GLU A 159 -10.45 -20.17 -10.06
N ALA A 160 -9.56 -19.28 -9.63
CA ALA A 160 -8.46 -19.64 -8.74
C ALA A 160 -8.97 -20.32 -7.45
N ILE A 161 -9.95 -19.70 -6.78
CA ILE A 161 -10.60 -20.23 -5.58
C ILE A 161 -11.17 -21.64 -5.80
N LYS A 162 -11.77 -21.90 -6.97
CA LYS A 162 -12.35 -23.19 -7.30
C LYS A 162 -11.29 -24.29 -7.40
N TYR A 163 -10.14 -24.02 -8.02
CA TYR A 163 -9.05 -25.00 -8.11
C TYR A 163 -8.34 -25.19 -6.77
N LEU A 164 -8.05 -24.11 -6.04
CA LEU A 164 -7.42 -24.17 -4.72
C LEU A 164 -8.30 -24.93 -3.70
N ASN A 165 -9.62 -24.76 -3.74
CA ASN A 165 -10.52 -25.57 -2.90
C ASN A 165 -10.54 -27.05 -3.30
N LYS A 166 -10.30 -27.40 -4.57
CA LYS A 166 -10.15 -28.81 -4.96
C LYS A 166 -8.86 -29.40 -4.41
N VAL A 167 -7.75 -28.65 -4.43
CA VAL A 167 -6.50 -29.05 -3.78
C VAL A 167 -6.78 -29.38 -2.31
N LEU A 168 -7.46 -28.48 -1.59
CA LEU A 168 -7.79 -28.68 -0.18
C LEU A 168 -8.81 -29.81 0.10
N GLN A 169 -9.59 -30.23 -0.91
CA GLN A 169 -10.45 -31.41 -0.80
C GLN A 169 -9.65 -32.71 -0.89
N LEU A 170 -8.54 -32.71 -1.62
CA LEU A 170 -7.64 -33.85 -1.75
C LEU A 170 -6.67 -33.91 -0.56
N ASN A 171 -6.10 -32.76 -0.20
CA ASN A 171 -5.13 -32.60 0.87
C ASN A 171 -5.43 -31.34 1.68
N SER A 172 -6.04 -31.53 2.85
CA SER A 172 -6.40 -30.43 3.75
C SER A 172 -5.22 -29.80 4.49
N GLU A 173 -4.02 -30.36 4.36
CA GLU A 173 -2.79 -29.84 4.98
C GLU A 173 -1.92 -29.07 3.97
N TYR A 174 -2.41 -28.82 2.75
CA TYR A 174 -1.72 -28.03 1.73
C TYR A 174 -1.72 -26.54 2.10
N SER A 175 -0.69 -26.11 2.83
CA SER A 175 -0.64 -24.78 3.46
C SER A 175 -0.71 -23.64 2.46
N GLU A 176 0.01 -23.75 1.35
CA GLU A 176 0.15 -22.73 0.31
C GLU A 176 -1.19 -22.45 -0.36
N ALA A 177 -2.07 -23.45 -0.49
CA ALA A 177 -3.41 -23.26 -1.02
C ALA A 177 -4.26 -22.35 -0.11
N TYR A 178 -4.12 -22.44 1.21
CA TYR A 178 -4.77 -21.52 2.14
C TYR A 178 -4.23 -20.09 2.02
N TYR A 179 -2.91 -19.92 1.87
CA TYR A 179 -2.31 -18.61 1.67
C TYR A 179 -2.87 -17.92 0.42
N GLU A 180 -2.89 -18.64 -0.70
CA GLU A 180 -3.40 -18.13 -1.98
C GLU A 180 -4.91 -17.89 -1.97
N LEU A 181 -5.69 -18.72 -1.27
CA LEU A 181 -7.11 -18.45 -1.01
C LEU A 181 -7.30 -17.16 -0.22
N GLY A 182 -6.46 -16.92 0.80
CA GLY A 182 -6.45 -15.67 1.56
C GLY A 182 -6.31 -14.46 0.65
N TYR A 183 -5.34 -14.50 -0.25
CA TYR A 183 -5.11 -13.45 -1.25
C TYR A 183 -6.28 -13.27 -2.23
N CYS A 184 -6.85 -14.38 -2.73
CA CYS A 184 -8.01 -14.32 -3.63
C CYS A 184 -9.23 -13.69 -2.95
N TYR A 185 -9.54 -14.09 -1.72
CA TYR A 185 -10.67 -13.51 -0.97
C TYR A 185 -10.41 -12.05 -0.60
N GLU A 186 -9.17 -11.67 -0.28
CA GLU A 186 -8.79 -10.28 -0.07
C GLU A 186 -9.05 -9.42 -1.31
N SER A 187 -8.63 -9.90 -2.49
CA SER A 187 -8.79 -9.21 -3.78
C SER A 187 -10.26 -9.05 -4.19
N LEU A 188 -11.13 -9.92 -3.67
CA LEU A 188 -12.59 -9.86 -3.83
C LEU A 188 -13.28 -9.09 -2.69
N GLU A 189 -12.52 -8.45 -1.80
CA GLU A 189 -13.00 -7.76 -0.59
C GLU A 189 -13.82 -8.63 0.36
N ASN A 190 -13.68 -9.96 0.27
CA ASN A 190 -14.34 -10.91 1.16
C ASN A 190 -13.48 -11.19 2.40
N TYR A 191 -13.37 -10.18 3.27
CA TYR A 191 -12.46 -10.17 4.41
C TYR A 191 -12.65 -11.32 5.43
N PRO A 192 -13.88 -11.78 5.77
CA PRO A 192 -14.03 -12.90 6.71
C PRO A 192 -13.42 -14.20 6.19
N GLU A 193 -13.61 -14.53 4.92
CA GLU A 193 -13.05 -15.72 4.27
C GLU A 193 -11.54 -15.57 4.08
N ALA A 194 -11.05 -14.38 3.74
CA ALA A 194 -9.62 -14.10 3.69
C ALA A 194 -8.95 -14.34 5.06
N LEU A 195 -9.56 -13.84 6.14
CA LEU A 195 -9.07 -14.04 7.50
C LEU A 195 -9.04 -15.52 7.87
N ASN A 196 -10.11 -16.27 7.60
CA ASN A 196 -10.16 -17.70 7.89
C ASN A 196 -9.09 -18.49 7.13
N SER A 197 -8.85 -18.15 5.86
CA SER A 197 -7.80 -18.79 5.05
C SER A 197 -6.40 -18.48 5.60
N TYR A 198 -6.09 -17.22 5.93
CA TYR A 198 -4.79 -16.90 6.55
C TYR A 198 -4.61 -17.51 7.95
N GLU A 199 -5.68 -17.65 8.74
CA GLU A 199 -5.62 -18.36 10.02
C GLU A 199 -5.33 -19.86 9.83
N LYS A 200 -5.96 -20.51 8.85
CA LYS A 200 -5.65 -21.91 8.50
C LYS A 200 -4.23 -22.08 7.97
N PHE A 201 -3.75 -21.15 7.17
CA PHE A 201 -2.36 -21.12 6.74
C PHE A 201 -1.40 -21.06 7.94
N LEU A 202 -1.65 -20.15 8.90
CA LEU A 202 -0.80 -19.97 10.09
C LEU A 202 -0.92 -21.11 11.12
N GLU A 203 -1.99 -21.91 11.09
CA GLU A 203 -2.05 -23.16 11.85
C GLU A 203 -1.04 -24.19 11.32
N LEU A 204 -0.78 -24.19 10.01
CA LEU A 204 0.14 -25.11 9.33
C LEU A 204 1.59 -24.57 9.27
N ASP A 205 1.76 -23.27 9.02
CA ASP A 205 3.05 -22.57 8.98
C ASP A 205 3.07 -21.36 9.95
N PRO A 206 3.21 -21.61 11.27
CA PRO A 206 3.13 -20.55 12.27
C PRO A 206 4.34 -19.60 12.28
N TYR A 207 5.45 -19.96 11.62
CA TYR A 207 6.67 -19.16 11.56
C TYR A 207 6.79 -18.37 10.25
N ASN A 208 5.68 -18.16 9.54
CA ASN A 208 5.65 -17.35 8.34
C ASN A 208 5.39 -15.86 8.64
N PRO A 209 6.36 -14.95 8.43
CA PRO A 209 6.14 -13.54 8.71
C PRO A 209 5.11 -12.90 7.76
N ASN A 210 5.04 -13.35 6.49
CA ASN A 210 4.10 -12.81 5.51
C ASN A 210 2.65 -13.22 5.84
N GLY A 211 2.44 -14.45 6.33
CA GLY A 211 1.13 -14.90 6.81
C GLY A 211 0.59 -14.03 7.94
N TRP A 212 1.42 -13.77 8.97
CA TRP A 212 1.05 -12.89 10.07
C TRP A 212 0.79 -11.45 9.59
N TYR A 213 1.64 -10.92 8.70
CA TYR A 213 1.43 -9.60 8.11
C TYR A 213 0.09 -9.50 7.37
N ASN A 214 -0.21 -10.44 6.46
CA ASN A 214 -1.45 -10.41 5.69
C ASN A 214 -2.68 -10.59 6.59
N ARG A 215 -2.61 -11.45 7.61
CA ARG A 215 -3.64 -11.53 8.65
C ARG A 215 -3.87 -10.16 9.32
N GLY A 216 -2.79 -9.45 9.64
CA GLY A 216 -2.86 -8.08 10.18
C GLY A 216 -3.55 -7.09 9.25
N VAL A 217 -3.23 -7.14 7.95
CA VAL A 217 -3.85 -6.30 6.92
C VAL A 217 -5.36 -6.53 6.85
N ILE A 218 -5.81 -7.79 6.81
CA ILE A 218 -7.24 -8.13 6.78
C ILE A 218 -7.96 -7.67 8.05
N LEU A 219 -7.36 -7.90 9.22
CA LEU A 219 -7.93 -7.44 10.49
C LEU A 219 -8.05 -5.91 10.54
N SER A 220 -7.08 -5.18 9.97
CA SER A 220 -7.15 -3.72 9.83
C SER A 220 -8.32 -3.29 8.95
N LYS A 221 -8.51 -3.91 7.78
CA LYS A 221 -9.65 -3.64 6.87
C LYS A 221 -11.01 -3.95 7.52
N MET A 222 -11.03 -4.84 8.51
CA MET A 222 -12.21 -5.16 9.33
C MET A 222 -12.35 -4.31 10.61
N ASN A 223 -11.52 -3.28 10.80
CA ASN A 223 -11.46 -2.43 12.00
C ASN A 223 -11.17 -3.20 13.31
N LYS A 224 -10.52 -4.37 13.24
CA LYS A 224 -10.11 -5.18 14.40
C LYS A 224 -8.68 -4.82 14.82
N TYR A 225 -8.48 -3.57 15.20
CA TYR A 225 -7.17 -2.94 15.35
C TYR A 225 -6.21 -3.64 16.33
N GLU A 226 -6.66 -4.00 17.54
CA GLU A 226 -5.77 -4.67 18.51
C GLU A 226 -5.29 -6.06 18.02
N GLN A 227 -6.13 -6.79 17.29
CA GLN A 227 -5.72 -8.08 16.71
C GLN A 227 -4.76 -7.87 15.53
N ALA A 228 -4.94 -6.80 14.75
CA ALA A 228 -4.02 -6.43 13.68
C ALA A 228 -2.64 -6.06 14.22
N ILE A 229 -2.58 -5.27 15.30
CA ILE A 229 -1.32 -4.93 15.99
C ILE A 229 -0.60 -6.20 16.45
N ASN A 230 -1.31 -7.13 17.10
CA ASN A 230 -0.73 -8.41 17.53
C ASN A 230 -0.17 -9.23 16.35
N SER A 231 -0.89 -9.29 15.24
CA SER A 231 -0.41 -9.94 14.02
C SER A 231 0.88 -9.29 13.49
N TYR A 232 0.96 -7.96 13.45
CA TYR A 232 2.19 -7.27 13.04
C TYR A 232 3.35 -7.49 14.01
N ASP A 233 3.08 -7.56 15.32
CA ASP A 233 4.09 -7.90 16.34
C ASP A 233 4.67 -9.30 16.11
N LEU A 234 3.82 -10.27 15.78
CA LEU A 234 4.27 -11.62 15.45
C LEU A 234 5.10 -11.62 14.16
N ALA A 235 4.66 -10.91 13.12
CA ALA A 235 5.42 -10.80 11.88
C ALA A 235 6.84 -10.23 12.09
N VAL A 236 6.98 -9.15 12.86
CA VAL A 236 8.29 -8.53 13.12
C VAL A 236 9.15 -9.31 14.12
N SER A 237 8.55 -10.12 15.00
CA SER A 237 9.31 -11.00 15.90
C SER A 237 9.93 -12.19 15.18
N ILE A 238 9.32 -12.63 14.07
CA ILE A 238 9.86 -13.66 13.18
C ILE A 238 10.87 -13.05 12.19
N ARG A 239 10.54 -11.88 11.62
CA ARG A 239 11.40 -11.14 10.67
C ARG A 239 11.58 -9.70 11.14
N GLU A 240 12.68 -9.43 11.84
CA GLU A 240 12.96 -8.11 12.43
C GLU A 240 13.08 -6.98 11.39
N ASN A 241 13.46 -7.28 10.15
CA ASN A 241 13.61 -6.28 9.08
C ASN A 241 12.34 -6.11 8.21
N PHE A 242 11.14 -6.35 8.76
CA PHE A 242 9.88 -6.23 8.02
C PHE A 242 9.31 -4.81 8.08
N THR A 243 9.83 -3.90 7.26
CA THR A 243 9.46 -2.48 7.21
C THR A 243 7.94 -2.24 7.13
N SER A 244 7.24 -2.92 6.21
CA SER A 244 5.79 -2.72 6.01
C SER A 244 4.94 -3.09 7.24
N ALA A 245 5.37 -4.08 8.04
CA ALA A 245 4.67 -4.46 9.26
C ALA A 245 4.78 -3.37 10.33
N TYR A 246 5.98 -2.79 10.52
CA TYR A 246 6.17 -1.63 11.40
C TYR A 246 5.39 -0.40 10.94
N PHE A 247 5.38 -0.12 9.64
CA PHE A 247 4.64 1.00 9.07
C PHE A 247 3.12 0.86 9.29
N ASN A 248 2.54 -0.29 8.95
CA ASN A 248 1.11 -0.52 9.13
C ASN A 248 0.70 -0.57 10.61
N LYS A 249 1.55 -1.14 11.48
CA LYS A 249 1.36 -1.05 12.94
C LYS A 249 1.35 0.40 13.41
N GLY A 250 2.28 1.22 12.92
CA GLY A 250 2.33 2.66 13.22
C GLY A 250 1.05 3.39 12.83
N ASN A 251 0.52 3.14 11.62
CA ASN A 251 -0.73 3.75 11.15
C ASN A 251 -1.91 3.41 12.07
N ILE A 252 -2.10 2.14 12.42
CA ILE A 252 -3.18 1.71 13.31
C ILE A 252 -3.03 2.32 14.71
N LEU A 253 -1.82 2.34 15.26
CA LEU A 253 -1.57 2.95 16.57
C LEU A 253 -1.85 4.45 16.56
N ALA A 254 -1.55 5.15 15.47
CA ALA A 254 -1.86 6.57 15.31
C ALA A 254 -3.38 6.80 15.25
N GLU A 255 -4.12 5.96 14.53
CA GLU A 255 -5.59 6.01 14.48
C GLU A 255 -6.25 5.75 15.84
N LEU A 256 -5.63 4.91 16.68
CA LEU A 256 -6.03 4.68 18.07
C LEU A 256 -5.54 5.77 19.04
N GLU A 257 -4.94 6.85 18.55
CA GLU A 257 -4.34 7.93 19.34
C GLU A 257 -3.22 7.47 20.30
N ARG A 258 -2.63 6.29 20.06
CA ARG A 258 -1.48 5.74 20.82
C ARG A 258 -0.16 6.29 20.27
N TYR A 259 -0.05 7.62 20.22
CA TYR A 259 1.03 8.32 19.52
C TYR A 259 2.46 7.91 19.91
N PRO A 260 2.81 7.66 21.20
CA PRO A 260 4.16 7.23 21.55
C PRO A 260 4.54 5.87 20.94
N GLU A 261 3.60 4.92 20.88
CA GLU A 261 3.81 3.58 20.32
C GLU A 261 3.81 3.61 18.79
N ALA A 262 2.97 4.47 18.20
CA ALA A 262 2.98 4.74 16.76
C ALA A 262 4.34 5.30 16.33
N LEU A 263 4.87 6.26 17.09
CA LEU A 263 6.17 6.88 16.84
C LEU A 263 7.32 5.86 16.94
N GLU A 264 7.28 4.96 17.93
CA GLU A 264 8.26 3.86 18.02
C GLU A 264 8.21 2.95 16.78
N SER A 265 7.01 2.56 16.35
CA SER A 265 6.81 1.71 15.18
C SER A 265 7.30 2.37 13.90
N PHE A 266 6.92 3.63 13.64
CA PHE A 266 7.42 4.35 12.47
C PHE A 266 8.92 4.62 12.52
N ARG A 267 9.50 4.84 13.71
CA ARG A 267 10.95 4.97 13.83
C ARG A 267 11.68 3.69 13.45
N LYS A 268 11.12 2.53 13.77
CA LYS A 268 11.65 1.24 13.31
C LYS A 268 11.54 1.10 11.80
N ALA A 269 10.40 1.47 11.20
CA ALA A 269 10.28 1.51 9.74
C ALA A 269 11.33 2.45 9.11
N TYR A 270 11.53 3.65 9.65
CA TYR A 270 12.51 4.63 9.18
C TYR A 270 13.97 4.18 9.36
N GLU A 271 14.29 3.43 10.43
CA GLU A 271 15.62 2.85 10.63
C GLU A 271 15.96 1.80 9.56
N LEU A 272 14.96 1.05 9.09
CA LEU A 272 15.10 0.03 8.06
C LEU A 272 15.08 0.63 6.65
N ASP A 273 14.24 1.63 6.42
CA ASP A 273 14.16 2.38 5.16
C ASP A 273 13.96 3.87 5.44
N SER A 274 15.05 4.63 5.41
CA SER A 274 15.02 6.08 5.60
C SER A 274 14.61 6.86 4.34
N SER A 275 14.41 6.17 3.22
CA SER A 275 14.10 6.78 1.92
C SER A 275 12.60 6.93 1.66
N ASP A 276 11.75 6.24 2.41
CA ASP A 276 10.30 6.40 2.33
C ASP A 276 9.85 7.77 2.88
N GLU A 277 9.33 8.63 1.99
CA GLU A 277 8.81 9.94 2.35
C GLU A 277 7.56 9.85 3.22
N THR A 278 6.75 8.80 3.05
CA THR A 278 5.47 8.65 3.75
C THR A 278 5.71 8.36 5.23
N THR A 279 6.65 7.46 5.55
CA THR A 279 7.10 7.23 6.92
C THR A 279 7.64 8.51 7.56
N CYS A 280 8.47 9.27 6.84
CA CYS A 280 9.00 10.54 7.37
C CYS A 280 7.87 11.54 7.66
N PHE A 281 6.89 11.66 6.76
CA PHE A 281 5.75 12.54 6.92
C PHE A 281 4.85 12.13 8.09
N ASN A 282 4.55 10.84 8.25
CA ASN A 282 3.78 10.33 9.37
C ASN A 282 4.47 10.54 10.72
N ILE A 283 5.80 10.39 10.78
CA ILE A 283 6.58 10.76 11.98
C ILE A 283 6.45 12.27 12.25
N GLY A 284 6.49 13.10 11.20
CA GLY A 284 6.26 14.54 11.29
C GLY A 284 4.91 14.90 11.90
N ASN A 285 3.84 14.30 11.38
CA ASN A 285 2.47 14.47 11.87
C ASN A 285 2.36 14.09 13.36
N LEU A 286 2.95 12.96 13.77
CA LEU A 286 2.93 12.56 15.18
C LEU A 286 3.65 13.55 16.10
N TYR A 287 4.76 14.15 15.65
CA TYR A 287 5.42 15.19 16.45
C TYR A 287 4.60 16.47 16.54
N GLU A 288 3.88 16.83 15.48
CA GLU A 288 2.97 17.96 15.47
C GLU A 288 1.82 17.76 16.48
N GLU A 289 1.18 16.59 16.48
CA GLU A 289 0.15 16.22 17.46
C GLU A 289 0.68 16.23 18.91
N LEU A 290 1.94 15.85 19.11
CA LEU A 290 2.62 15.92 20.41
C LEU A 290 3.10 17.35 20.78
N GLY A 291 2.92 18.33 19.90
CA GLY A 291 3.36 19.72 20.08
C GLY A 291 4.87 19.95 19.92
N ASP A 292 5.64 18.97 19.45
CA ASP A 292 7.07 19.09 19.16
C ASP A 292 7.30 19.57 17.73
N ILE A 293 6.98 20.85 17.51
CA ILE A 293 7.11 21.53 16.22
C ILE A 293 8.54 21.43 15.66
N LYS A 294 9.57 21.35 16.52
CA LYS A 294 10.96 21.26 16.08
C LYS A 294 11.22 19.92 15.37
N ASN A 295 10.78 18.81 15.96
CA ASN A 295 10.95 17.50 15.34
C ASN A 295 9.99 17.30 14.16
N ALA A 296 8.77 17.85 14.20
CA ALA A 296 7.84 17.85 13.06
C ALA A 296 8.50 18.48 11.82
N VAL A 297 9.00 19.72 11.94
CA VAL A 297 9.71 20.42 10.85
C VAL A 297 10.90 19.62 10.31
N ARG A 298 11.66 18.96 11.20
CA ARG A 298 12.80 18.13 10.80
C ARG A 298 12.33 16.97 9.91
N PHE A 299 11.33 16.21 10.34
CA PHE A 299 10.88 15.03 9.62
C PHE A 299 10.12 15.37 8.33
N TYR A 300 9.32 16.43 8.30
CA TYR A 300 8.79 16.97 7.03
C TYR A 300 9.90 17.39 6.07
N SER A 301 11.02 17.90 6.58
CA SER A 301 12.17 18.24 5.73
C SER A 301 12.89 17.02 5.16
N GLU A 302 12.96 15.90 5.90
CA GLU A 302 13.47 14.63 5.36
C GLU A 302 12.49 14.05 4.32
N ALA A 303 11.17 14.11 4.56
CA ALA A 303 10.17 13.69 3.57
C ALA A 303 10.33 14.46 2.25
N ILE A 304 10.48 15.79 2.31
CA ILE A 304 10.73 16.65 1.14
C ILE A 304 12.06 16.35 0.45
N LYS A 305 13.08 15.95 1.22
CA LYS A 305 14.40 15.60 0.66
C LYS A 305 14.34 14.28 -0.10
N ASN A 306 13.54 13.32 0.37
CA ASN A 306 13.32 12.04 -0.30
C ASN A 306 12.43 12.20 -1.53
N ASN A 307 11.37 13.02 -1.44
CA ASN A 307 10.47 13.35 -2.54
C ASN A 307 10.18 14.86 -2.58
N ASP A 308 10.82 15.58 -3.49
CA ASP A 308 10.72 17.04 -3.60
C ASP A 308 9.41 17.53 -4.25
N ALA A 309 8.59 16.59 -4.73
CA ALA A 309 7.25 16.80 -5.28
C ALA A 309 6.14 16.50 -4.26
N TYR A 310 6.48 16.11 -3.02
CA TYR A 310 5.50 15.77 -1.99
C TYR A 310 4.90 17.02 -1.34
N PHE A 311 3.79 17.50 -1.89
CA PHE A 311 3.23 18.82 -1.53
C PHE A 311 2.66 18.85 -0.12
N GLU A 312 2.13 17.75 0.39
CA GLU A 312 1.57 17.60 1.73
C GLU A 312 2.64 17.90 2.79
N ALA A 313 3.88 17.44 2.58
CA ALA A 313 4.98 17.74 3.49
C ALA A 313 5.38 19.23 3.47
N TYR A 314 5.29 19.92 2.32
CA TYR A 314 5.47 21.37 2.28
C TYR A 314 4.33 22.10 3.01
N LEU A 315 3.09 21.66 2.80
CA LEU A 315 1.91 22.25 3.44
C LEU A 315 1.99 22.12 4.97
N ALA A 316 2.22 20.91 5.48
CA ALA A 316 2.34 20.64 6.92
C ALA A 316 3.53 21.37 7.56
N ARG A 317 4.70 21.38 6.90
CA ARG A 317 5.86 22.15 7.38
C ARG A 317 5.59 23.66 7.35
N GLY A 318 4.80 24.13 6.38
CA GLY A 318 4.31 25.51 6.30
C GLY A 318 3.50 25.91 7.53
N TYR A 319 2.52 25.09 7.94
CA TYR A 319 1.73 25.31 9.16
C TYR A 319 2.60 25.28 10.43
N CYS A 320 3.57 24.36 10.51
CA CYS A 320 4.54 24.35 11.59
C CYS A 320 5.40 25.63 11.64
N TYR A 321 5.77 26.20 10.49
CA TYR A 321 6.50 27.47 10.46
C TYR A 321 5.62 28.66 10.82
N ASP A 322 4.35 28.65 10.42
CA ASP A 322 3.39 29.69 10.74
C ASP A 322 3.10 29.77 12.24
N SER A 323 2.79 28.63 12.86
CA SER A 323 2.61 28.52 14.32
C SER A 323 3.87 28.92 15.11
N ALA A 324 5.06 28.71 14.54
CA ALA A 324 6.32 29.15 15.12
C ALA A 324 6.67 30.63 14.84
N GLY A 325 5.80 31.39 14.15
CA GLY A 325 6.01 32.80 13.78
C GLY A 325 7.05 33.02 12.68
N LYS A 326 7.45 31.97 11.95
CA LYS A 326 8.45 32.02 10.87
C LYS A 326 7.78 32.23 9.52
N TYR A 327 7.02 33.30 9.40
CA TYR A 327 6.11 33.55 8.27
C TYR A 327 6.77 33.54 6.88
N GLN A 328 8.03 33.97 6.75
CA GLN A 328 8.73 33.91 5.45
C GLN A 328 9.01 32.48 5.00
N LEU A 329 9.31 31.57 5.94
CA LEU A 329 9.50 30.15 5.64
C LEU A 329 8.16 29.48 5.33
N ALA A 330 7.12 29.79 6.11
CA ALA A 330 5.77 29.30 5.86
C ALA A 330 5.27 29.69 4.46
N LEU A 331 5.40 30.98 4.09
CA LEU A 331 4.97 31.47 2.78
C LEU A 331 5.76 30.83 1.64
N ARG A 332 7.06 30.55 1.82
CA ARG A 332 7.86 29.84 0.83
C ARG A 332 7.32 28.43 0.62
N ASP A 333 7.02 27.72 1.69
CA ASP A 333 6.54 26.35 1.63
C ASP A 333 5.11 26.28 1.06
N PHE A 334 4.20 27.18 1.46
CA PHE A 334 2.86 27.28 0.84
C PHE A 334 2.92 27.62 -0.66
N ASN A 335 3.82 28.52 -1.09
CA ASN A 335 4.03 28.80 -2.51
C ASN A 335 4.51 27.56 -3.28
N LYS A 336 5.39 26.76 -2.67
CA LYS A 336 5.85 25.51 -3.27
C LYS A 336 4.73 24.47 -3.33
N ALA A 337 3.91 24.35 -2.28
CA ALA A 337 2.75 23.47 -2.24
C ALA A 337 1.74 23.78 -3.35
N VAL A 338 1.32 25.05 -3.53
CA VAL A 338 0.38 25.42 -4.62
C VAL A 338 0.98 25.31 -6.02
N THR A 339 2.32 25.35 -6.14
CA THR A 339 3.00 25.11 -7.42
C THR A 339 2.95 23.63 -7.80
N LEU A 340 3.08 22.74 -6.82
CA LEU A 340 3.03 21.28 -7.00
C LEU A 340 1.59 20.76 -7.15
N ALA A 341 0.66 21.25 -6.33
CA ALA A 341 -0.75 20.85 -6.33
C ALA A 341 -1.65 22.06 -6.61
N GLN A 342 -1.82 22.37 -7.90
CA GLN A 342 -2.62 23.53 -8.33
C GLN A 342 -4.13 23.35 -8.08
N ASP A 343 -4.57 22.11 -7.92
CA ASP A 343 -5.94 21.67 -7.66
C ASP A 343 -6.24 21.44 -6.17
N SER A 344 -5.29 21.74 -5.26
CA SER A 344 -5.54 21.68 -3.82
C SER A 344 -6.13 23.00 -3.30
N ALA A 345 -7.43 23.01 -3.02
CA ALA A 345 -8.10 24.16 -2.39
C ALA A 345 -7.49 24.50 -1.02
N GLU A 346 -7.09 23.47 -0.27
CA GLU A 346 -6.47 23.61 1.05
C GLU A 346 -5.14 24.35 0.97
N ALA A 347 -4.25 23.98 0.04
CA ALA A 347 -2.97 24.65 -0.12
C ALA A 347 -3.13 26.13 -0.51
N TRP A 348 -4.10 26.44 -1.38
CA TRP A 348 -4.43 27.82 -1.75
C TRP A 348 -5.01 28.62 -0.58
N TYR A 349 -5.86 27.98 0.24
CA TYR A 349 -6.42 28.60 1.44
C TYR A 349 -5.32 28.90 2.47
N ALA A 350 -4.46 27.93 2.78
CA ALA A 350 -3.34 28.12 3.72
C ALA A 350 -2.42 29.28 3.31
N LYS A 351 -2.11 29.36 2.02
CA LYS A 351 -1.37 30.48 1.45
C LYS A 351 -2.10 31.81 1.65
N ALA A 352 -3.38 31.86 1.30
CA ALA A 352 -4.19 33.06 1.37
C ALA A 352 -4.32 33.59 2.81
N ASP A 353 -4.52 32.68 3.77
CA ASP A 353 -4.65 33.00 5.19
C ASP A 353 -3.37 33.59 5.77
N LEU A 354 -2.22 33.03 5.39
CA LEU A 354 -0.93 33.61 5.75
C LEU A 354 -0.69 34.97 5.07
N GLU A 355 -1.07 35.13 3.80
CA GLU A 355 -0.96 36.41 3.09
C GLU A 355 -1.83 37.49 3.75
N TYR A 356 -3.04 37.13 4.17
CA TYR A 356 -3.95 37.98 4.94
C TYR A 356 -3.31 38.41 6.27
N SER A 357 -2.80 37.45 7.04
CA SER A 357 -2.11 37.71 8.31
C SER A 357 -0.86 38.59 8.17
N LEU A 358 -0.22 38.58 7.00
CA LEU A 358 0.91 39.45 6.66
C LEU A 358 0.51 40.82 6.11
N GLY A 359 -0.79 41.12 6.02
CA GLY A 359 -1.34 42.36 5.47
C GLY A 359 -1.23 42.46 3.94
N ARG A 360 -0.93 41.35 3.25
CA ARG A 360 -0.85 41.28 1.78
C ARG A 360 -2.23 40.98 1.21
N LEU A 361 -3.17 41.88 1.50
CA LEU A 361 -4.60 41.63 1.27
C LEU A 361 -4.94 41.38 -0.20
N LYS A 362 -4.25 42.03 -1.15
CA LYS A 362 -4.50 41.85 -2.59
C LYS A 362 -4.07 40.46 -3.06
N GLU A 363 -2.92 40.00 -2.60
CA GLU A 363 -2.41 38.67 -2.86
C GLU A 363 -3.32 37.61 -2.23
N ALA A 364 -3.74 37.83 -0.97
CA ALA A 364 -4.68 36.97 -0.25
C ALA A 364 -5.99 36.79 -1.02
N VAL A 365 -6.61 37.89 -1.49
CA VAL A 365 -7.80 37.84 -2.36
C VAL A 365 -7.57 36.95 -3.59
N SER A 366 -6.43 37.12 -4.26
CA SER A 366 -6.10 36.31 -5.44
C SER A 366 -6.02 34.82 -5.10
N SER A 367 -5.37 34.48 -3.99
CA SER A 367 -5.21 33.11 -3.49
C SER A 367 -6.56 32.51 -3.05
N TYR A 368 -7.40 33.24 -2.32
CA TYR A 368 -8.76 32.80 -1.94
C TYR A 368 -9.65 32.56 -3.16
N ILE A 369 -9.60 33.43 -4.17
CA ILE A 369 -10.35 33.21 -5.43
C ILE A 369 -9.90 31.91 -6.11
N HIS A 370 -8.59 31.59 -6.09
CA HIS A 370 -8.12 30.31 -6.64
C HIS A 370 -8.64 29.12 -5.83
N ALA A 371 -8.60 29.19 -4.50
CA ALA A 371 -9.19 28.15 -3.64
C ALA A 371 -10.69 27.93 -3.94
N LEU A 372 -11.45 29.01 -4.15
CA LEU A 372 -12.89 28.97 -4.48
C LEU A 372 -13.19 28.48 -5.89
N LYS A 373 -12.27 28.64 -6.86
CA LYS A 373 -12.44 28.01 -8.18
C LYS A 373 -12.43 26.49 -8.08
N ILE A 374 -11.68 25.96 -7.12
CA ILE A 374 -11.56 24.52 -6.86
C ILE A 374 -12.71 24.04 -5.98
N SER A 375 -12.97 24.74 -4.87
CA SER A 375 -14.03 24.41 -3.90
C SER A 375 -15.03 25.58 -3.76
N PRO A 376 -15.96 25.73 -4.72
CA PRO A 376 -16.89 26.87 -4.76
C PRO A 376 -17.96 26.84 -3.66
N ALA A 377 -18.15 25.69 -3.01
CA ALA A 377 -19.12 25.50 -1.93
C ALA A 377 -18.53 25.74 -0.52
N SER A 378 -17.27 26.18 -0.42
CA SER A 378 -16.63 26.44 0.87
C SER A 378 -17.10 27.76 1.48
N TYR A 379 -17.98 27.67 2.48
CA TYR A 379 -18.48 28.84 3.22
C TYR A 379 -17.32 29.61 3.89
N ASP A 380 -16.41 28.90 4.55
CA ASP A 380 -15.37 29.55 5.36
C ASP A 380 -14.45 30.40 4.48
N ILE A 381 -14.10 29.92 3.29
CA ILE A 381 -13.29 30.68 2.32
C ILE A 381 -14.06 31.89 1.77
N TRP A 382 -15.35 31.75 1.46
CA TRP A 382 -16.18 32.88 1.02
C TRP A 382 -16.28 33.96 2.10
N TYR A 383 -16.42 33.56 3.36
CA TYR A 383 -16.55 34.47 4.48
C TYR A 383 -15.26 35.26 4.69
N THR A 384 -14.12 34.58 4.78
CA THR A 384 -12.81 35.25 4.92
C THR A 384 -12.48 36.12 3.72
N LEU A 385 -12.86 35.71 2.49
CA LEU A 385 -12.71 36.56 1.30
C LEU A 385 -13.57 37.83 1.40
N ALA A 386 -14.80 37.73 1.91
CA ALA A 386 -15.68 38.89 2.08
C ALA A 386 -15.11 39.89 3.10
N GLU A 387 -14.58 39.40 4.22
CA GLU A 387 -13.89 40.22 5.23
C GLU A 387 -12.63 40.88 4.62
N THR A 388 -11.85 40.13 3.85
CA THR A 388 -10.66 40.67 3.17
C THR A 388 -11.02 41.79 2.19
N TYR A 389 -12.13 41.66 1.45
CA TYR A 389 -12.62 42.73 0.59
C TYR A 389 -13.10 43.95 1.37
N LEU A 390 -13.71 43.77 2.55
CA LEU A 390 -14.09 44.89 3.41
C LEU A 390 -12.87 45.68 3.85
N GLU A 391 -11.80 45.02 4.27
CA GLU A 391 -10.57 45.68 4.67
C GLU A 391 -9.88 46.42 3.54
N LEU A 392 -9.94 45.88 2.31
CA LEU A 392 -9.45 46.56 1.11
C LEU A 392 -10.32 47.74 0.67
N GLY A 393 -11.54 47.84 1.18
CA GLY A 393 -12.54 48.81 0.73
C GLY A 393 -13.20 48.47 -0.62
N GLU A 394 -13.12 47.20 -1.04
CA GLU A 394 -13.79 46.69 -2.25
C GLU A 394 -15.22 46.26 -1.92
N TRP A 395 -16.05 47.23 -1.51
CA TRP A 395 -17.38 47.02 -0.93
C TRP A 395 -18.35 46.20 -1.80
N LEU A 396 -18.30 46.38 -3.13
CA LEU A 396 -19.16 45.64 -4.04
C LEU A 396 -18.80 44.15 -4.08
N SER A 397 -17.50 43.84 -4.13
CA SER A 397 -17.00 42.46 -4.11
C SER A 397 -17.23 41.79 -2.76
N ALA A 398 -17.09 42.53 -1.66
CA ALA A 398 -17.50 42.06 -0.32
C ALA A 398 -18.98 41.68 -0.29
N LEU A 399 -19.86 42.52 -0.85
CA LEU A 399 -21.30 42.26 -0.90
C LEU A 399 -21.61 40.97 -1.68
N GLU A 400 -20.97 40.77 -2.85
CA GLU A 400 -21.13 39.56 -3.65
C GLU A 400 -20.64 38.30 -2.91
N ALA A 401 -19.52 38.39 -2.19
CA ALA A 401 -19.01 37.28 -1.39
C ALA A 401 -19.93 36.94 -0.20
N PHE A 402 -20.50 37.94 0.49
CA PHE A 402 -21.51 37.69 1.53
C PHE A 402 -22.80 37.09 0.96
N ASP A 403 -23.22 37.49 -0.24
CA ASP A 403 -24.35 36.85 -0.92
C ASP A 403 -24.09 35.35 -1.15
N LYS A 404 -22.86 34.97 -1.52
CA LYS A 404 -22.47 33.55 -1.60
C LYS A 404 -22.52 32.85 -0.25
N CYS A 405 -22.04 33.48 0.82
CA CYS A 405 -22.15 32.94 2.19
C CYS A 405 -23.61 32.64 2.55
N ILE A 406 -24.51 33.60 2.34
CA ILE A 406 -25.94 33.50 2.67
C ILE A 406 -26.65 32.47 1.78
N MET A 407 -26.22 32.30 0.52
CA MET A 407 -26.72 31.23 -0.33
C MET A 407 -26.37 29.84 0.19
N LEU A 408 -25.16 29.68 0.75
CA LEU A 408 -24.67 28.41 1.31
C LEU A 408 -25.28 28.12 2.69
N ARG A 409 -25.40 29.14 3.54
CA ARG A 409 -25.99 29.08 4.89
C ARG A 409 -27.02 30.19 5.06
N GLN A 410 -28.30 29.86 4.88
CA GLN A 410 -29.39 30.85 4.83
C GLN A 410 -29.76 31.44 6.20
N ASP A 411 -29.38 30.73 7.26
CA ASP A 411 -29.60 30.99 8.68
C ASP A 411 -28.38 31.60 9.39
N ASP A 412 -27.33 31.93 8.64
CA ASP A 412 -26.17 32.62 9.20
C ASP A 412 -26.46 34.12 9.42
N ALA A 413 -26.86 34.42 10.64
CA ALA A 413 -27.16 35.77 11.09
C ALA A 413 -25.94 36.71 10.99
N LYS A 414 -24.71 36.19 11.18
CA LYS A 414 -23.48 37.00 11.18
C LYS A 414 -23.12 37.46 9.77
N ALA A 415 -23.14 36.60 8.75
CA ALA A 415 -22.92 37.04 7.37
C ALA A 415 -24.01 38.01 6.88
N ILE A 416 -25.27 37.81 7.30
CA ILE A 416 -26.36 38.75 6.99
C ILE A 416 -26.11 40.12 7.65
N TYR A 417 -25.62 40.12 8.88
CA TYR A 417 -25.27 41.34 9.60
C TYR A 417 -24.11 42.09 8.94
N GLU A 418 -23.03 41.39 8.59
CA GLU A 418 -21.91 42.00 7.87
C GLU A 418 -22.34 42.55 6.51
N LYS A 419 -23.18 41.82 5.76
CA LYS A 419 -23.81 42.32 4.53
C LYS A 419 -24.61 43.62 4.78
N ALA A 420 -25.29 43.74 5.91
CA ALA A 420 -26.01 44.96 6.27
C ALA A 420 -25.06 46.15 6.47
N LYS A 421 -23.92 45.94 7.15
CA LYS A 421 -22.86 46.94 7.32
C LYS A 421 -22.34 47.42 5.98
N VAL A 422 -22.07 46.52 5.03
CA VAL A 422 -21.64 46.88 3.67
C VAL A 422 -22.68 47.74 2.95
N ASN A 423 -23.97 47.38 3.05
CA ASN A 423 -25.05 48.14 2.42
C ASN A 423 -25.19 49.55 3.00
N PHE A 424 -24.96 49.75 4.31
CA PHE A 424 -24.90 51.09 4.88
C PHE A 424 -23.77 51.92 4.29
N ILE A 425 -22.57 51.36 4.16
CA ILE A 425 -21.41 52.03 3.55
C ILE A 425 -21.75 52.45 2.11
N LEU A 426 -22.45 51.59 1.36
CA LEU A 426 -22.91 51.85 -0.01
C LEU A 426 -24.15 52.74 -0.11
N SER A 427 -24.67 53.27 1.01
CA SER A 427 -25.92 54.06 1.08
C SER A 427 -27.18 53.32 0.60
N ARG A 428 -27.16 51.99 0.53
CA ARG A 428 -28.30 51.13 0.20
C ARG A 428 -29.14 50.87 1.45
N THR A 429 -29.77 51.93 1.93
CA THR A 429 -30.40 51.93 3.26
C THR A 429 -31.55 50.92 3.37
N GLU A 430 -32.36 50.74 2.33
CA GLU A 430 -33.48 49.79 2.37
C GLU A 430 -32.99 48.33 2.49
N ASP A 431 -31.99 47.95 1.67
CA ASP A 431 -31.38 46.62 1.71
C ASP A 431 -30.68 46.35 3.04
N ALA A 432 -29.98 47.35 3.58
CA ALA A 432 -29.33 47.28 4.89
C ALA A 432 -30.35 46.99 6.01
N LEU A 433 -31.48 47.69 6.01
CA LEU A 433 -32.53 47.50 7.01
C LEU A 433 -33.21 46.13 6.88
N GLN A 434 -33.37 45.62 5.66
CA GLN A 434 -33.92 44.29 5.44
C GLN A 434 -32.96 43.21 5.96
N CYS A 435 -31.65 43.35 5.70
CA CYS A 435 -30.63 42.45 6.23
C CYS A 435 -30.60 42.49 7.76
N LEU A 436 -30.60 43.68 8.37
CA LEU A 436 -30.62 43.82 9.84
C LEU A 436 -31.81 43.14 10.49
N LYS A 437 -33.03 43.34 9.95
CA LYS A 437 -34.23 42.67 10.49
C LYS A 437 -34.08 41.15 10.46
N LYS A 438 -33.63 40.61 9.32
CA LYS A 438 -33.41 39.18 9.18
C LYS A 438 -32.31 38.68 10.14
N ALA A 439 -31.22 39.42 10.29
CA ALA A 439 -30.14 39.07 11.22
C ALA A 439 -30.65 39.04 12.67
N PHE A 440 -31.41 40.05 13.10
CA PHE A 440 -32.00 40.13 14.44
C PHE A 440 -33.05 39.05 14.71
N GLU A 441 -33.80 38.64 13.69
CA GLU A 441 -34.75 37.53 13.78
C GLU A 441 -34.05 36.19 13.98
N LEU A 442 -32.91 35.98 13.30
CA LEU A 442 -32.13 34.75 13.39
C LEU A 442 -31.29 34.69 14.68
N ASP A 443 -30.66 35.80 15.05
CA ASP A 443 -29.88 35.95 16.28
C ASP A 443 -30.12 37.32 16.93
N PRO A 444 -30.95 37.38 17.99
CA PRO A 444 -31.22 38.61 18.72
C PRO A 444 -29.98 39.25 19.36
N SER A 445 -28.90 38.51 19.62
CA SER A 445 -27.68 39.07 20.24
C SER A 445 -26.94 40.06 19.32
N ILE A 446 -27.13 39.93 17.99
CA ILE A 446 -26.61 40.87 16.99
C ILE A 446 -27.20 42.28 17.20
N GLN A 447 -28.36 42.41 17.85
CA GLN A 447 -28.90 43.71 18.22
C GLN A 447 -27.92 44.44 19.14
N ASP A 448 -27.37 43.78 20.15
CA ASP A 448 -26.42 44.38 21.07
C ASP A 448 -25.13 44.77 20.35
N GLU A 449 -24.64 43.90 19.45
CA GLU A 449 -23.47 44.16 18.60
C GLU A 449 -23.66 45.38 17.70
N PHE A 450 -24.76 45.43 16.94
CA PHE A 450 -25.11 46.59 16.10
C PHE A 450 -25.20 47.88 16.90
N THR A 451 -25.74 47.79 18.10
CA THR A 451 -25.93 48.95 18.95
C THR A 451 -24.59 49.44 19.56
N ASN A 452 -23.60 48.55 19.68
CA ASN A 452 -22.24 48.90 20.07
C ASN A 452 -21.44 49.48 18.90
N ASP A 453 -21.60 48.93 17.69
CA ASP A 453 -20.97 49.41 16.46
C ASP A 453 -21.47 50.81 16.08
N TYR A 454 -22.76 51.09 16.30
CA TYR A 454 -23.42 52.34 15.95
C TYR A 454 -24.15 52.98 17.16
N PRO A 455 -23.41 53.46 18.17
CA PRO A 455 -24.00 53.93 19.42
C PRO A 455 -24.92 55.16 19.22
N GLU A 456 -24.67 55.96 18.19
CA GLU A 456 -25.49 57.13 17.85
C GLU A 456 -26.87 56.78 17.30
N ILE A 457 -27.03 55.57 16.78
CA ILE A 457 -28.29 55.10 16.19
C ILE A 457 -29.31 54.69 17.27
N LYS A 458 -28.87 54.44 18.53
CA LYS A 458 -29.70 54.07 19.69
C LYS A 458 -30.97 54.93 19.86
N SER A 459 -30.83 56.24 19.71
CA SER A 459 -31.94 57.20 19.89
C SER A 459 -32.70 57.54 18.61
N SER A 460 -32.29 56.98 17.47
CA SER A 460 -32.89 57.30 16.17
C SER A 460 -34.27 56.65 16.01
N LYS A 461 -35.15 57.32 15.26
CA LYS A 461 -36.44 56.72 14.83
C LYS A 461 -36.23 55.45 14.00
N LEU A 462 -35.09 55.35 13.30
CA LEU A 462 -34.72 54.19 12.48
C LEU A 462 -34.54 52.94 13.35
N PHE A 463 -33.83 53.09 14.47
CA PHE A 463 -33.57 52.00 15.42
C PHE A 463 -34.84 51.51 16.10
N LYS A 464 -35.69 52.42 16.58
CA LYS A 464 -37.01 52.07 17.15
C LYS A 464 -37.87 51.29 16.15
N LYS A 465 -37.90 51.74 14.89
CA LYS A 465 -38.61 51.06 13.79
C LYS A 465 -38.03 49.69 13.46
N LEU A 466 -36.73 49.47 13.61
CA LEU A 466 -36.08 48.17 13.44
C LEU A 466 -36.46 47.19 14.54
N LEU A 467 -36.66 47.68 15.78
CA LEU A 467 -37.10 46.88 16.93
C LEU A 467 -38.62 46.62 16.97
N GLY A 468 -39.39 47.18 16.02
CA GLY A 468 -40.85 47.10 16.04
C GLY A 468 -41.51 47.98 17.12
N GLU A 469 -40.77 48.91 17.71
CA GLU A 469 -41.25 49.88 18.70
C GLU A 469 -41.73 51.15 17.97
N ASN A 470 -43.01 51.52 18.16
CA ASN A 470 -43.62 52.71 17.54
C ASN A 470 -43.23 54.03 18.22
#